data_AF-A0A0P0CD93-F1
#
_entry.id   AF-A0A0P0CD93-F1
#
_cell.length_a   1.000
_cell.length_b   1.000
_cell.length_c   1.000
_cell.angle_alpha   90.00
_cell.angle_beta   90.00
_cell.angle_gamma   90.00
#
_symmetry.space_group_name_H-M   'P 1'
#
loop_
_entity.id
_entity.type
_entity.pdbx_description
1 polymer ?
#
loop_
_entity_poly.entity_id
_entity_poly.type
_entity_poly.pdbx_seq_one_letter_code
_entity_poly.pdbx_strand_id
1 'polypeptide(L)'
;MTNIIFHSPKFVFKGVSIPEFDVKSGKLIRLCLPNFDSKGNSLVHSFRNELMNHFEKKIPKIKLSKEYSESGIRKFMKSLTVENYITEKLNVVGTKSKIVAEYLELDSKEKLNNLTIGKSKALAIKCDFEKYDTLIFDYYGVSANEFDYLERIVDAEIKKGKCGIVIDRLEFNQNDEINKNIERIKITIGNNVYN
;
A
#
# COMPACT_ATOMS: atom_id res chain seq x y z
N MET A 1 7.49 -17.10 -16.42
CA MET A 1 6.41 -16.46 -17.21
C MET A 1 5.57 -15.63 -16.26
N THR A 2 5.34 -14.35 -16.57
CA THR A 2 4.48 -13.47 -15.76
C THR A 2 3.05 -13.56 -16.30
N ASN A 3 2.13 -14.03 -15.46
CA ASN A 3 0.71 -14.13 -15.83
C ASN A 3 -0.01 -12.81 -15.54
N ILE A 4 -0.87 -12.38 -16.47
CA ILE A 4 -1.78 -11.24 -16.27
C ILE A 4 -2.87 -11.70 -15.30
N ILE A 5 -3.01 -10.97 -14.19
CA ILE A 5 -4.02 -11.21 -13.16
C ILE A 5 -5.26 -10.36 -13.45
N PHE A 6 -5.04 -9.12 -13.87
CA PHE A 6 -6.11 -8.18 -14.16
C PHE A 6 -5.63 -7.17 -15.20
N HIS A 7 -6.51 -6.87 -16.15
CA HIS A 7 -6.31 -5.79 -17.10
C HIS A 7 -7.17 -4.60 -16.67
N SER A 8 -6.53 -3.47 -16.38
CA SER A 8 -7.20 -2.21 -16.08
C SER A 8 -7.27 -1.37 -17.35
N PRO A 9 -8.44 -1.25 -18.01
CA PRO A 9 -8.57 -0.36 -19.16
C PRO A 9 -8.42 1.10 -18.70
N LYS A 10 -8.08 2.00 -19.62
CA LYS A 10 -8.10 3.45 -19.34
C LYS A 10 -9.49 3.88 -18.84
N PHE A 11 -9.55 4.67 -17.76
CA PHE A 11 -10.81 5.18 -17.22
C PHE A 11 -10.65 6.56 -16.56
N VAL A 12 -11.76 7.25 -16.35
CA VAL A 12 -11.79 8.50 -15.58
C VAL A 12 -12.38 8.22 -14.20
N PHE A 13 -11.63 8.57 -13.16
CA PHE A 13 -12.06 8.46 -11.78
C PHE A 13 -12.17 9.84 -11.15
N LYS A 14 -13.40 10.29 -10.86
CA LYS A 14 -13.67 11.62 -10.27
C LYS A 14 -12.93 12.78 -10.99
N GLY A 15 -12.92 12.75 -12.32
CA GLY A 15 -12.27 13.77 -13.15
C GLY A 15 -10.77 13.57 -13.39
N VAL A 16 -10.14 12.55 -12.78
CA VAL A 16 -8.73 12.20 -13.00
C VAL A 16 -8.63 11.04 -13.98
N SER A 17 -7.81 11.18 -15.02
CA SER A 17 -7.59 10.13 -16.01
C SER A 17 -6.60 9.10 -15.47
N ILE A 18 -7.06 7.87 -15.26
CA ILE A 18 -6.21 6.72 -14.92
C ILE A 18 -5.88 5.98 -16.22
N PRO A 19 -4.59 5.86 -16.60
CA PRO A 19 -4.21 5.19 -17.83
C PRO A 19 -4.44 3.68 -17.74
N GLU A 20 -4.34 3.02 -18.88
CA GLU A 20 -4.40 1.56 -19.00
C GLU A 20 -3.15 0.92 -18.39
N PHE A 21 -3.33 -0.23 -17.72
CA PHE A 21 -2.22 -1.03 -17.19
C PHE A 21 -2.64 -2.47 -16.90
N ASP A 22 -1.64 -3.34 -16.79
CA ASP A 22 -1.81 -4.75 -16.44
C ASP A 22 -1.24 -5.05 -15.06
N VAL A 23 -2.05 -5.65 -14.19
CA VAL A 23 -1.54 -6.28 -12.96
C VAL A 23 -1.00 -7.65 -13.33
N LYS A 24 0.31 -7.87 -13.14
CA LYS A 24 1.00 -9.13 -13.44
C LYS A 24 1.58 -9.74 -12.16
N SER A 25 1.60 -11.07 -12.07
CA SER A 25 2.30 -11.75 -10.97
C SER A 25 3.77 -11.33 -10.93
N GLY A 26 4.30 -11.12 -9.72
CA GLY A 26 5.66 -10.64 -9.50
C GLY A 26 5.90 -9.17 -9.87
N LYS A 27 4.84 -8.37 -10.09
CA LYS A 27 4.95 -6.94 -10.38
C LYS A 27 4.19 -6.06 -9.39
N LEU A 28 4.71 -4.86 -9.17
CA LEU A 28 4.04 -3.78 -8.45
C LEU A 28 3.70 -2.65 -9.41
N ILE A 29 2.44 -2.29 -9.52
CA ILE A 29 2.00 -1.07 -10.22
C ILE A 29 2.04 0.08 -9.23
N ARG A 30 2.89 1.07 -9.47
CA ARG A 30 2.96 2.29 -8.65
C ARG A 30 2.21 3.42 -9.34
N LEU A 31 1.02 3.72 -8.86
CA LEU A 31 0.21 4.85 -9.31
C LEU A 31 0.66 6.12 -8.57
N CYS A 32 1.44 6.94 -9.24
CA CYS A 32 1.92 8.22 -8.72
C CYS A 32 0.84 9.30 -8.92
N LEU A 33 0.11 9.60 -7.86
CA LEU A 33 -0.97 10.59 -7.86
C LEU A 33 -0.49 11.96 -7.37
N PRO A 34 -0.86 13.06 -8.06
CA PRO A 34 -0.66 14.41 -7.55
C PRO A 34 -1.50 14.65 -6.29
N ASN A 35 -1.08 15.57 -5.44
CA ASN A 35 -1.81 15.91 -4.20
C ASN A 35 -3.05 16.78 -4.44
N PHE A 36 -3.13 17.48 -5.57
CA PHE A 36 -4.21 18.42 -5.89
C PHE A 36 -4.68 18.23 -7.32
N ASP A 37 -5.98 18.42 -7.56
CA ASP A 37 -6.55 18.49 -8.91
C ASP A 37 -6.25 19.84 -9.60
N SER A 38 -6.70 20.02 -10.84
CA SER A 38 -6.52 21.27 -11.62
C SER A 38 -7.27 22.46 -11.03
N LYS A 39 -8.16 22.25 -10.07
CA LYS A 39 -8.92 23.26 -9.34
C LYS A 39 -8.35 23.51 -7.93
N GLY A 40 -7.25 22.86 -7.57
CA GLY A 40 -6.64 22.94 -6.25
C GLY A 40 -7.35 22.12 -5.16
N ASN A 41 -8.32 21.28 -5.51
CA ASN A 41 -8.95 20.38 -4.54
C ASN A 41 -8.00 19.24 -4.19
N SER A 42 -7.96 18.87 -2.91
CA SER A 42 -7.07 17.82 -2.45
C SER A 42 -7.47 16.43 -2.96
N LEU A 43 -6.53 15.74 -3.58
CA LEU A 43 -6.59 14.35 -4.02
C LEU A 43 -5.92 13.39 -3.02
N VAL A 44 -5.74 13.81 -1.77
CA VAL A 44 -5.07 13.00 -0.73
C VAL A 44 -6.01 11.91 -0.19
N HIS A 45 -6.46 12.01 1.04
CA HIS A 45 -6.99 10.88 1.78
C HIS A 45 -8.28 10.29 1.17
N SER A 46 -9.29 11.13 0.90
CA SER A 46 -10.59 10.64 0.39
C SER A 46 -10.47 10.04 -1.02
N PHE A 47 -9.85 10.76 -1.95
CA PHE A 47 -9.68 10.29 -3.33
C PHE A 47 -8.87 8.98 -3.39
N ARG A 48 -7.74 8.90 -2.67
CA ARG A 48 -6.90 7.70 -2.63
C ARG A 48 -7.67 6.50 -2.07
N ASN A 49 -8.36 6.67 -0.95
CA ASN A 49 -9.17 5.60 -0.35
C ASN A 49 -10.27 5.12 -1.30
N GLU A 50 -10.98 6.04 -1.94
CA GLU A 50 -12.04 5.69 -2.89
C GLU A 50 -11.49 5.00 -4.15
N LEU A 51 -10.33 5.42 -4.65
CA LEU A 51 -9.68 4.76 -5.78
C LEU A 51 -9.23 3.35 -5.40
N MET A 52 -8.69 3.14 -4.21
CA MET A 52 -8.36 1.80 -3.74
C MET A 52 -9.60 0.91 -3.61
N ASN A 53 -10.69 1.45 -3.05
CA ASN A 53 -11.96 0.73 -2.98
C ASN A 53 -12.54 0.42 -4.37
N HIS A 54 -12.31 1.29 -5.36
CA HIS A 54 -12.71 1.04 -6.76
C HIS A 54 -11.99 -0.19 -7.33
N PHE A 55 -10.68 -0.29 -7.10
CA PHE A 55 -9.90 -1.45 -7.52
C PHE A 55 -10.25 -2.71 -6.72
N GLU A 56 -10.45 -2.60 -5.40
CA GLU A 56 -10.84 -3.75 -4.55
C GLU A 56 -12.14 -4.42 -5.05
N LYS A 57 -13.09 -3.64 -5.56
CA LYS A 57 -14.35 -4.16 -6.11
C LYS A 57 -14.21 -4.83 -7.49
N LYS A 58 -13.16 -4.51 -8.24
CA LYS A 58 -13.00 -4.94 -9.64
C LYS A 58 -11.96 -6.04 -9.83
N ILE A 59 -10.92 -6.05 -9.02
CA ILE A 59 -9.81 -6.99 -9.16
C ILE A 59 -10.11 -8.23 -8.31
N PRO A 60 -10.23 -9.42 -8.93
CA PRO A 60 -10.52 -10.64 -8.18
C PRO A 60 -9.45 -10.92 -7.13
N LYS A 61 -9.88 -11.27 -5.91
CA LYS A 61 -9.02 -11.71 -4.79
C LYS A 61 -7.98 -10.69 -4.32
N ILE A 62 -8.00 -9.44 -4.81
CA ILE A 62 -7.13 -8.41 -4.26
C ILE A 62 -7.53 -8.10 -2.82
N LYS A 63 -6.55 -7.87 -1.96
CA LYS A 63 -6.79 -7.40 -0.60
C LYS A 63 -6.38 -5.95 -0.45
N LEU A 64 -7.33 -5.08 -0.06
CA LEU A 64 -6.99 -3.75 0.44
C LEU A 64 -6.32 -3.87 1.80
N SER A 65 -5.02 -3.54 1.86
CA SER A 65 -4.29 -3.45 3.11
C SER A 65 -4.57 -2.11 3.75
N LYS A 66 -4.96 -2.16 5.02
CA LYS A 66 -5.23 -0.98 5.84
C LYS A 66 -4.37 -1.07 7.08
N GLU A 67 -3.84 0.07 7.47
CA GLU A 67 -3.21 0.23 8.78
C GLU A 67 -4.15 -0.19 9.88
N TYR A 68 -3.56 -0.60 10.99
CA TYR A 68 -4.32 -0.85 12.19
C TYR A 68 -4.96 0.44 12.69
N SER A 69 -6.29 0.46 12.76
CA SER A 69 -7.06 1.53 13.40
C SER A 69 -7.90 0.95 14.53
N GLU A 70 -7.64 1.37 15.77
CA GLU A 70 -8.53 1.09 16.90
C GLU A 70 -9.65 2.12 16.98
N SER A 71 -10.83 1.69 17.42
CA SER A 71 -11.81 2.61 17.97
C SER A 71 -11.23 3.29 19.21
N GLY A 72 -11.56 4.58 19.43
CA GLY A 72 -10.90 5.43 20.44
C GLY A 72 -10.87 4.85 21.86
N ILE A 73 -11.88 4.06 22.23
CA ILE A 73 -11.99 3.41 23.55
C ILE A 73 -10.94 2.30 23.72
N ARG A 74 -10.65 1.51 22.67
CA ARG A 74 -9.67 0.41 22.73
C ARG A 74 -8.23 0.96 22.70
N LYS A 75 -8.01 2.03 21.94
CA LYS A 75 -6.74 2.77 21.85
C LYS A 75 -6.24 3.27 23.22
N PHE A 76 -7.16 3.64 24.11
CA PHE A 76 -6.82 4.17 25.43
C PHE A 76 -6.57 3.08 26.49
N MET A 77 -7.29 1.95 26.44
CA MET A 77 -7.22 0.95 27.51
C MET A 77 -6.31 -0.25 27.21
N LYS A 78 -6.21 -0.73 25.97
CA LYS A 78 -5.42 -1.94 25.62
C LYS A 78 -5.00 -1.95 24.15
N SER A 79 -4.14 -1.01 23.75
CA SER A 79 -3.55 -1.07 22.41
C SER A 79 -2.76 -2.39 22.24
N LEU A 80 -2.99 -3.08 21.11
CA LEU A 80 -2.32 -4.34 20.80
C LEU A 80 -0.80 -4.15 20.72
N THR A 81 -0.05 -5.19 21.09
CA THR A 81 1.38 -5.28 20.76
C THR A 81 1.58 -5.76 19.32
N VAL A 82 2.77 -5.55 18.78
CA VAL A 82 3.18 -6.09 17.46
C VAL A 82 2.91 -7.61 17.39
N GLU A 83 3.34 -8.37 18.40
CA GLU A 83 3.15 -9.83 18.43
C GLU A 83 1.68 -10.23 18.42
N ASN A 84 0.84 -9.56 19.21
CA ASN A 84 -0.59 -9.85 19.28
C ASN A 84 -1.28 -9.51 17.95
N TYR A 85 -0.93 -8.39 17.33
CA TYR A 85 -1.45 -8.03 16.02
C TYR A 85 -1.11 -9.07 14.95
N ILE A 86 0.15 -9.51 14.88
CA ILE A 86 0.56 -10.52 13.90
C ILE A 86 -0.17 -11.84 14.16
N THR A 87 -0.26 -12.24 15.43
CA THR A 87 -0.97 -13.46 15.86
C THR A 87 -2.44 -13.42 15.43
N GLU A 88 -3.16 -12.32 15.72
CA GLU A 88 -4.56 -12.14 15.32
C GLU A 88 -4.73 -12.09 13.80
N LYS A 89 -3.88 -11.34 13.10
CA LYS A 89 -3.98 -11.10 11.66
C LYS A 89 -3.69 -12.36 10.84
N LEU A 90 -2.69 -13.14 11.27
CA LEU A 90 -2.26 -14.37 10.58
C LEU A 90 -2.93 -15.63 11.12
N ASN A 91 -3.58 -15.57 12.28
CA ASN A 91 -4.07 -16.74 13.02
C ASN A 91 -2.95 -17.77 13.29
N VAL A 92 -1.83 -17.29 13.82
CA VAL A 92 -0.61 -18.08 14.08
C VAL A 92 -0.17 -17.93 15.52
N VAL A 93 0.50 -18.94 16.08
CA VAL A 93 1.02 -18.91 17.45
C VAL A 93 2.48 -18.48 17.53
N GLY A 94 2.81 -17.71 18.57
CA GLY A 94 4.14 -17.34 19.12
C GLY A 94 5.35 -17.31 18.18
N THR A 95 5.84 -18.48 17.77
CA THR A 95 7.09 -18.57 16.98
C THR A 95 6.97 -17.87 15.63
N LYS A 96 5.83 -18.02 14.93
CA LYS A 96 5.67 -17.40 13.61
C LYS A 96 5.44 -15.89 13.71
N SER A 97 4.78 -15.40 14.75
CA SER A 97 4.59 -13.96 14.97
C SER A 97 5.91 -13.26 15.28
N LYS A 98 6.78 -13.89 16.07
CA LYS A 98 8.14 -13.37 16.35
C LYS A 98 9.02 -13.30 15.10
N ILE A 99 9.01 -14.33 14.25
CA ILE A 99 9.77 -14.31 12.99
C ILE A 99 9.36 -13.13 12.10
N VAL A 100 8.06 -12.83 12.01
CA VAL A 100 7.58 -11.68 11.23
C VAL A 100 7.99 -10.36 11.88
N ALA A 101 7.90 -10.24 13.21
CA ALA A 101 8.34 -9.04 13.94
C ALA A 101 9.86 -8.79 13.77
N GLU A 102 10.67 -9.84 13.90
CA GLU A 102 12.12 -9.80 13.69
C GLU A 102 12.48 -9.41 12.25
N TYR A 103 11.80 -9.99 11.25
CA TYR A 103 11.97 -9.61 9.85
C TYR A 103 11.67 -8.13 9.60
N LEU A 104 10.71 -7.57 10.33
CA LEU A 104 10.34 -6.16 10.26
C LEU A 104 11.23 -5.27 11.15
N GLU A 105 12.20 -5.83 11.89
CA GLU A 105 13.02 -5.07 12.84
C GLU A 105 12.16 -4.33 13.89
N LEU A 106 11.06 -4.96 14.34
CA LEU A 106 10.13 -4.41 15.33
C LEU A 106 10.26 -5.17 16.66
N ASP A 107 10.14 -4.45 17.78
CA ASP A 107 10.01 -5.09 19.09
C ASP A 107 8.62 -5.74 19.20
N SER A 108 8.59 -7.05 19.45
CA SER A 108 7.35 -7.83 19.53
C SER A 108 6.41 -7.33 20.64
N LYS A 109 6.96 -6.68 21.67
CA LYS A 109 6.24 -6.13 22.83
C LYS A 109 5.87 -4.65 22.65
N GLU A 110 6.37 -3.98 21.62
CA GLU A 110 6.00 -2.60 21.32
C GLU A 110 4.50 -2.53 21.01
N LYS A 111 3.84 -1.49 21.52
CA LYS A 111 2.43 -1.24 21.24
C LYS A 111 2.27 -0.62 19.84
N LEU A 112 1.25 -1.03 19.12
CA LEU A 112 1.00 -0.53 17.76
C LEU A 112 0.82 0.98 17.68
N ASN A 113 0.25 1.60 18.72
CA ASN A 113 0.08 3.06 18.76
C ASN A 113 1.39 3.85 18.93
N ASN A 114 2.50 3.17 19.26
CA ASN A 114 3.83 3.78 19.33
C ASN A 114 4.59 3.66 18.00
N LEU A 115 4.13 2.81 17.08
CA LEU A 115 4.73 2.68 15.76
C LEU A 115 4.51 3.96 14.96
N THR A 116 5.56 4.39 14.27
CA THR A 116 5.47 5.39 13.22
C THR A 116 4.62 4.87 12.05
N ILE A 117 4.09 5.79 11.23
CA ILE A 117 3.19 5.44 10.12
C ILE A 117 3.85 4.47 9.14
N GLY A 118 5.13 4.67 8.80
CA GLY A 118 5.86 3.79 7.89
C GLY A 118 5.97 2.37 8.44
N LYS A 119 6.35 2.21 9.71
CA LYS A 119 6.41 0.91 10.40
C LYS A 119 5.04 0.23 10.51
N SER A 120 4.00 0.99 10.85
CA SER A 120 2.62 0.47 10.93
C SER A 120 2.13 -0.05 9.57
N LYS A 121 2.37 0.69 8.49
CA LYS A 121 2.06 0.25 7.12
C LYS A 121 2.85 -0.99 6.72
N ALA A 122 4.16 -1.02 6.98
CA ALA A 122 5.00 -2.18 6.66
C ALA A 122 4.51 -3.44 7.37
N LEU A 123 4.14 -3.33 8.65
CA LEU A 123 3.55 -4.42 9.43
C LEU A 123 2.24 -4.92 8.81
N ALA A 124 1.31 -4.02 8.49
CA ALA A 124 0.03 -4.39 7.89
C ALA A 124 0.21 -5.07 6.53
N ILE A 125 1.04 -4.47 5.66
CA ILE A 125 1.33 -4.98 4.31
C ILE A 125 2.01 -6.34 4.38
N LYS A 126 3.02 -6.51 5.25
CA LYS A 126 3.72 -7.78 5.40
C LYS A 126 2.78 -8.89 5.86
N CYS A 127 1.94 -8.61 6.86
CA CYS A 127 0.95 -9.58 7.33
C CYS A 127 -0.12 -9.90 6.27
N ASP A 128 -0.54 -8.94 5.46
CA ASP A 128 -1.45 -9.23 4.36
C ASP A 128 -0.77 -10.06 3.26
N PHE A 129 0.50 -9.81 2.92
CA PHE A 129 1.23 -10.63 1.93
C PHE A 129 1.50 -12.07 2.38
N GLU A 130 1.54 -12.35 3.69
CA GLU A 130 1.58 -13.72 4.21
C GLU A 130 0.31 -14.52 3.88
N LYS A 131 -0.80 -13.87 3.54
CA LYS A 131 -2.11 -14.51 3.30
C LYS A 131 -2.62 -14.33 1.87
N TYR A 132 -2.21 -13.27 1.20
CA TYR A 132 -2.73 -12.89 -0.10
C TYR A 132 -1.58 -12.73 -1.10
N ASP A 133 -1.86 -12.99 -2.38
CA ASP A 133 -0.88 -12.86 -3.46
C ASP A 133 -0.91 -11.48 -4.14
N THR A 134 -2.03 -10.78 -4.02
CA THR A 134 -2.28 -9.49 -4.65
C THR A 134 -2.82 -8.51 -3.62
N LEU A 135 -2.10 -7.41 -3.39
CA LEU A 135 -2.54 -6.35 -2.48
C LEU A 135 -2.78 -5.03 -3.20
N ILE A 136 -3.61 -4.18 -2.60
CA ILE A 136 -3.64 -2.75 -2.88
C ILE A 136 -3.45 -1.96 -1.58
N PHE A 137 -2.61 -0.93 -1.63
CA PHE A 137 -2.22 -0.13 -0.46
C PHE A 137 -1.73 1.27 -0.87
N ASP A 138 -1.51 2.15 0.09
CA ASP A 138 -1.00 3.50 -0.12
C ASP A 138 0.23 3.81 0.74
N TYR A 139 1.09 4.69 0.23
CA TYR A 139 2.25 5.24 0.93
C TYR A 139 2.02 6.65 1.51
N TYR A 140 0.77 7.11 1.54
CA TYR A 140 0.47 8.44 2.06
C TYR A 140 0.82 8.54 3.55
N GLY A 141 1.44 9.64 3.96
CA GLY A 141 1.87 9.85 5.35
C GLY A 141 3.20 9.18 5.75
N VAL A 142 3.80 8.38 4.87
CA VAL A 142 5.14 7.82 5.11
C VAL A 142 6.19 8.94 5.01
N SER A 143 7.08 9.00 6.01
CA SER A 143 8.18 9.95 6.04
C SER A 143 9.31 9.52 5.09
N ALA A 144 10.16 10.46 4.66
CA ALA A 144 11.28 10.15 3.77
C ALA A 144 12.24 9.10 4.38
N ASN A 145 12.49 9.18 5.69
CA ASN A 145 13.39 8.26 6.41
C ASN A 145 12.85 6.83 6.51
N GLU A 146 11.55 6.63 6.36
CA GLU A 146 10.91 5.31 6.45
C GLU A 146 10.52 4.73 5.09
N PHE A 147 10.63 5.53 4.04
CA PHE A 147 10.25 5.12 2.69
C PHE A 147 11.10 3.93 2.23
N ASP A 148 12.43 4.01 2.39
CA ASP A 148 13.36 2.94 2.00
C ASP A 148 13.12 1.66 2.81
N TYR A 149 12.78 1.80 4.10
CA TYR A 149 12.40 0.67 4.94
C TYR A 149 11.15 -0.03 4.41
N LEU A 150 10.07 0.73 4.14
CA LEU A 150 8.82 0.18 3.63
C LEU A 150 9.00 -0.46 2.24
N GLU A 151 9.72 0.24 1.35
CA GLU A 151 10.05 -0.24 0.02
C GLU A 151 10.79 -1.57 0.04
N ARG A 152 11.83 -1.70 0.88
CA ARG A 152 12.58 -2.94 1.03
C ARG A 152 11.68 -4.11 1.40
N ILE A 153 10.70 -3.90 2.29
CA ILE A 153 9.74 -4.94 2.69
C ILE A 153 8.84 -5.33 1.52
N VAL A 154 8.30 -4.34 0.79
CA VAL A 154 7.43 -4.59 -0.38
C VAL A 154 8.21 -5.30 -1.48
N ASP A 155 9.39 -4.81 -1.83
CA ASP A 155 10.27 -5.37 -2.86
C ASP A 155 10.59 -6.84 -2.62
N ALA A 156 10.88 -7.20 -1.37
CA ALA A 156 11.16 -8.58 -1.00
C ALA A 156 9.95 -9.49 -1.25
N GLU A 157 8.72 -9.01 -1.02
CA GLU A 157 7.51 -9.77 -1.33
C GLU A 157 7.24 -9.84 -2.83
N ILE A 158 7.45 -8.75 -3.57
CA ILE A 158 7.32 -8.74 -5.04
C ILE A 158 8.31 -9.70 -5.70
N LYS A 159 9.55 -9.79 -5.19
CA LYS A 159 10.56 -10.77 -5.65
C LYS A 159 10.15 -12.23 -5.40
N LYS A 160 9.28 -12.50 -4.42
CA LYS A 160 8.68 -13.83 -4.17
C LYS A 160 7.52 -14.15 -5.12
N GLY A 161 7.21 -13.27 -6.08
CA GLY A 161 6.11 -13.45 -7.04
C GLY A 161 4.79 -12.82 -6.59
N LYS A 162 4.76 -12.16 -5.42
CA LYS A 162 3.62 -11.33 -5.01
C LYS A 162 3.47 -10.14 -5.95
N CYS A 163 2.28 -9.55 -5.94
CA CYS A 163 1.99 -8.41 -6.80
C CYS A 163 1.10 -7.41 -6.06
N GLY A 164 1.02 -6.20 -6.61
CA GLY A 164 0.09 -5.24 -6.05
C GLY A 164 -0.05 -3.95 -6.85
N ILE A 165 -0.94 -3.10 -6.34
CA ILE A 165 -1.09 -1.72 -6.75
C ILE A 165 -0.76 -0.86 -5.53
N VAL A 166 0.21 0.03 -5.65
CA VAL A 166 0.51 1.03 -4.62
C VAL A 166 0.13 2.41 -5.12
N ILE A 167 -0.58 3.15 -4.29
CA ILE A 167 -0.86 4.56 -4.50
C ILE A 167 0.22 5.40 -3.81
N ASP A 168 0.98 6.15 -4.59
CA ASP A 168 2.09 6.98 -4.13
C ASP A 168 1.88 8.46 -4.48
N ARG A 169 2.74 9.34 -3.98
CA ARG A 169 2.76 10.78 -4.29
C ARG A 169 3.58 11.03 -5.55
N LEU A 170 3.01 11.78 -6.49
CA LEU A 170 3.72 12.18 -7.70
C LEU A 170 4.94 13.06 -7.38
N GLU A 171 4.85 13.86 -6.32
CA GLU A 171 5.88 14.80 -5.89
C GLU A 171 7.10 14.10 -5.25
N PHE A 172 6.98 12.80 -4.91
CA PHE A 172 8.11 11.99 -4.48
C PHE A 172 8.90 11.51 -5.70
N ASN A 173 9.82 12.36 -6.14
CA ASN A 173 10.63 12.13 -7.32
C ASN A 173 11.83 11.22 -7.01
N GLN A 174 11.60 9.91 -6.95
CA GLN A 174 12.69 8.97 -7.21
C GLN A 174 12.99 9.01 -8.70
N ASN A 175 14.21 9.41 -9.08
CA ASN A 175 14.56 9.63 -10.49
C ASN A 175 14.44 8.35 -11.33
N ASP A 176 14.63 7.16 -10.72
CA ASP A 176 14.45 5.86 -11.36
C ASP A 176 13.97 4.79 -10.37
N GLU A 177 13.12 3.86 -10.83
CA GLU A 177 12.77 2.66 -10.07
C GLU A 177 13.94 1.67 -10.09
N ILE A 178 14.55 1.40 -8.94
CA ILE A 178 15.69 0.47 -8.83
C ILE A 178 15.23 -0.97 -9.11
N ASN A 179 14.01 -1.31 -8.68
CA ASN A 179 13.43 -2.63 -8.88
C ASN A 179 12.69 -2.71 -10.24
N LYS A 180 13.22 -3.53 -11.15
CA LYS A 180 12.66 -3.77 -12.50
C LYS A 180 11.26 -4.38 -12.49
N ASN A 181 10.80 -4.90 -11.34
CA ASN A 181 9.46 -5.43 -11.17
C ASN A 181 8.42 -4.35 -10.80
N ILE A 182 8.87 -3.11 -10.57
CA ILE A 182 7.99 -1.96 -10.34
C ILE A 182 7.72 -1.26 -11.66
N GLU A 183 6.45 -1.06 -11.95
CA GLU A 183 5.98 -0.28 -13.09
C GLU A 183 5.35 1.00 -12.57
N ARG A 184 6.07 2.11 -12.77
CA ARG A 184 5.63 3.43 -12.34
C ARG A 184 4.72 4.05 -13.39
N ILE A 185 3.55 4.48 -12.94
CA ILE A 185 2.54 5.15 -13.75
C ILE A 185 2.28 6.53 -13.17
N LYS A 186 2.70 7.56 -13.92
CA LYS A 186 2.42 8.95 -13.56
C LYS A 186 0.99 9.30 -13.96
N ILE A 187 0.20 9.74 -12.99
CA ILE A 187 -1.16 10.19 -13.23
C ILE A 187 -1.13 11.69 -13.51
N THR A 188 -1.50 12.07 -14.73
CA THR A 188 -1.64 13.47 -15.12
C THR A 188 -3.07 13.92 -14.94
N ILE A 189 -3.28 15.10 -14.34
CA ILE A 189 -4.59 15.74 -14.33
C ILE A 189 -4.75 16.49 -15.65
N GLY A 190 -5.83 16.21 -16.37
CA GLY A 190 -6.16 16.93 -17.58
C GLY A 190 -6.42 18.41 -17.25
N ASN A 191 -5.76 19.30 -18.00
CA ASN A 191 -6.18 20.69 -18.09
C ASN A 191 -7.52 20.74 -18.84
N ASN A 192 -8.63 20.57 -18.14
CA ASN A 192 -9.91 21.07 -18.65
C ASN A 192 -9.89 22.59 -18.45
N VAL A 193 -9.08 23.28 -19.27
CA VAL A 193 -9.33 24.69 -19.56
C VAL A 193 -10.62 24.66 -20.35
N TYR A 194 -11.70 25.11 -19.72
CA TYR A 194 -12.93 25.41 -20.44
C TYR A 194 -12.56 26.42 -21.54
N ASN A 195 -12.70 26.02 -22.80
CA ASN A 195 -12.86 26.97 -23.91
C ASN A 195 -14.25 27.60 -23.80
#